data_AF-A0A6N8F6N9-F1
#
_entry.id   AF-A0A6N8F6N9-F1
#
_cell.length_a   1.000
_cell.length_b   1.000
_cell.length_c   1.000
_cell.angle_alpha   90.00
_cell.angle_beta   90.00
_cell.angle_gamma   90.00
#
_symmetry.space_group_name_H-M   'P 1'
#
loop_
_entity.id
_entity.type
_entity.pdbx_description
1 polymer ?
#
loop_
_entity_poly.entity_id
_entity_poly.type
_entity_poly.pdbx_seq_one_letter_code
_entity_poly.pdbx_strand_id
1 'polypeptide(L)'
;MVADSPTKAQVISFSRGTCYGTCPVYDFYIFPDDNFVFIGHAHVIKMGAYRGTLEKGTYKSLINLVDNNNFLKLSRIGYFGKSHSKEATFKCGSYKTDHSTVSIGIQLQEAELEVTHNLGCSDFPEEQVIVNMFAKFEQVVVLNGKGLI
;
A
#
# COMPACT_ATOMS: atom_id res chain seq x y z
N MET A 1 -6.67 5.12 38.46
CA MET A 1 -6.90 4.08 37.43
C MET A 1 -6.41 4.68 36.13
N VAL A 2 -5.22 4.30 35.66
CA VAL A 2 -4.70 4.80 34.39
C VAL A 2 -5.47 4.05 33.32
N ALA A 3 -6.25 4.78 32.50
CA ALA A 3 -6.81 4.22 31.29
C ALA A 3 -5.63 3.91 30.38
N ASP A 4 -5.25 2.63 30.30
CA ASP A 4 -4.30 2.17 29.30
C ASP A 4 -4.93 2.49 27.95
N SER A 5 -4.31 3.42 27.21
CA SER A 5 -4.83 3.81 25.90
C SER A 5 -4.82 2.56 25.02
N PRO A 6 -5.87 2.30 24.22
CA PRO A 6 -5.92 1.08 23.43
C PRO A 6 -4.66 0.96 22.58
N THR A 7 -3.94 -0.14 22.75
CA THR A 7 -2.72 -0.40 21.99
C THR A 7 -3.04 -0.33 20.50
N LYS A 8 -2.24 0.43 19.75
CA LYS A 8 -2.46 0.62 18.31
C LYS A 8 -2.46 -0.75 17.61
N ALA A 9 -3.51 -1.03 16.85
CA ALA A 9 -3.63 -2.30 16.14
C ALA A 9 -2.51 -2.42 15.10
N GLN A 10 -1.89 -3.60 15.00
CA GLN A 10 -0.93 -3.88 13.94
C GLN A 10 -1.69 -4.17 12.64
N VAL A 11 -1.38 -3.44 11.57
CA VAL A 11 -2.05 -3.60 10.28
C VAL A 11 -1.11 -3.22 9.15
N ILE A 12 -1.17 -3.99 8.07
CA ILE A 12 -0.62 -3.61 6.78
C ILE A 12 -1.79 -3.13 5.92
N SER A 13 -1.71 -1.92 5.39
CA SER A 13 -2.66 -1.41 4.41
C SER A 13 -2.05 -1.38 3.02
N PHE A 14 -2.87 -1.65 2.02
CA PHE A 14 -2.55 -1.50 0.63
C PHE A 14 -3.74 -0.87 -0.09
N SER A 15 -3.53 0.28 -0.71
CA SER A 15 -4.59 1.08 -1.30
C SER A 15 -4.30 1.39 -2.75
N ARG A 16 -5.34 1.33 -3.58
CA ARG A 16 -5.29 1.78 -4.97
C ARG A 16 -6.32 2.88 -5.17
N GLY A 17 -5.82 4.07 -5.51
CA GLY A 17 -6.61 5.27 -5.73
C GLY A 17 -7.17 5.40 -7.15
N THR A 18 -7.92 6.46 -7.36
CA THR A 18 -8.60 6.78 -8.62
C THR A 18 -7.61 7.11 -9.75
N CYS A 19 -8.05 6.88 -10.99
CA CYS A 19 -7.51 7.48 -12.22
C CYS A 19 -8.69 8.12 -12.99
N TYR A 20 -8.43 8.79 -14.12
CA TYR A 20 -9.51 9.32 -14.99
C TYR A 20 -10.21 8.20 -15.78
N GLY A 21 -9.51 7.09 -16.05
CA GLY A 21 -10.07 5.88 -16.64
C GLY A 21 -10.83 4.98 -15.65
N THR A 22 -10.82 3.67 -15.91
CA THR A 22 -11.56 2.66 -15.13
C THR A 22 -10.65 1.86 -14.20
N CYS A 23 -9.65 2.50 -13.59
CA CYS A 23 -8.74 1.81 -12.68
C CYS A 23 -9.52 1.32 -11.44
N PRO A 24 -9.27 0.09 -10.95
CA PRO A 24 -9.88 -0.39 -9.74
C PRO A 24 -9.46 0.48 -8.55
N VAL A 25 -10.43 0.84 -7.71
CA VAL A 25 -10.24 1.67 -6.52
C VAL A 25 -10.66 0.86 -5.30
N TYR A 26 -9.74 0.65 -4.38
CA TYR A 26 -9.98 -0.15 -3.18
C TYR A 26 -8.95 0.12 -2.08
N ASP A 27 -9.31 -0.29 -0.86
CA ASP A 27 -8.39 -0.47 0.26
C ASP A 27 -8.32 -1.95 0.67
N PHE A 28 -7.15 -2.40 1.06
CA PHE A 28 -6.91 -3.76 1.52
C PHE A 28 -6.10 -3.72 2.82
N TYR A 29 -6.66 -4.27 3.89
CA TYR A 29 -6.05 -4.31 5.21
C TYR A 29 -5.75 -5.75 5.59
N ILE A 30 -4.54 -5.99 6.08
CA ILE A 30 -4.06 -7.31 6.46
C ILE A 30 -3.62 -7.28 7.91
N PHE A 31 -4.07 -8.25 8.69
CA PHE A 31 -3.85 -8.36 10.12
C PHE A 31 -2.83 -9.46 10.47
N PRO A 32 -2.20 -9.44 11.67
CA PRO A 32 -1.16 -10.39 12.05
C PRO A 32 -1.57 -11.87 12.09
N ASP A 33 -2.87 -12.13 12.17
CA ASP A 33 -3.48 -13.46 12.15
C ASP A 33 -3.85 -13.93 10.73
N ASP A 34 -3.31 -13.24 9.71
CA ASP A 34 -3.59 -13.46 8.28
C ASP A 34 -5.05 -13.21 7.89
N ASN A 35 -5.88 -12.61 8.75
CA ASN A 35 -7.17 -12.09 8.33
C ASN A 35 -7.01 -10.82 7.49
N PHE A 36 -7.99 -10.57 6.61
CA PHE A 36 -8.01 -9.36 5.81
C PHE A 36 -9.38 -8.69 5.76
N VAL A 37 -9.37 -7.39 5.48
CA VAL A 37 -10.53 -6.59 5.10
C VAL A 37 -10.24 -5.94 3.75
N PHE A 38 -11.09 -6.18 2.76
CA PHE A 38 -11.09 -5.49 1.47
C PHE A 38 -12.24 -4.49 1.44
N ILE A 39 -12.02 -3.27 0.96
CA ILE A 39 -13.06 -2.26 0.76
C ILE A 39 -13.00 -1.79 -0.68
N GLY A 40 -13.98 -2.21 -1.49
CA GLY A 40 -14.10 -1.81 -2.88
C GLY A 40 -14.83 -0.48 -3.03
N HIS A 41 -14.26 0.45 -3.78
CA HIS A 41 -14.81 1.81 -3.95
C HIS A 41 -15.31 2.11 -5.36
N ALA A 42 -14.62 1.62 -6.40
CA ALA A 42 -15.01 1.81 -7.79
C ALA A 42 -14.28 0.83 -8.72
N HIS A 43 -14.93 0.47 -9.84
CA HIS A 43 -14.34 -0.38 -10.90
C HIS A 43 -13.75 -1.71 -10.38
N VAL A 44 -14.37 -2.26 -9.35
CA VAL A 44 -14.05 -3.58 -8.78
C VAL A 44 -15.30 -4.46 -8.82
N ILE A 45 -15.12 -5.78 -8.80
CA ILE A 45 -16.24 -6.73 -8.80
C ILE A 45 -17.07 -6.63 -7.51
N LYS A 46 -16.41 -6.37 -6.37
CA LYS A 46 -17.05 -6.34 -5.05
C LYS A 46 -16.98 -4.95 -4.44
N MET A 47 -18.13 -4.29 -4.38
CA MET A 47 -18.25 -2.97 -3.77
C MET A 47 -18.51 -3.06 -2.27
N GLY A 48 -17.87 -2.19 -1.47
CA GLY A 48 -17.98 -2.17 -0.02
C GLY A 48 -17.04 -3.15 0.69
N ALA A 49 -17.31 -3.38 1.98
CA ALA A 49 -16.41 -4.13 2.86
C ALA A 49 -16.62 -5.66 2.78
N TYR A 50 -15.52 -6.38 2.56
CA TYR A 50 -15.44 -7.84 2.55
C TYR A 50 -14.34 -8.30 3.48
N ARG A 51 -14.55 -9.45 4.13
CA ARG A 51 -13.58 -10.06 5.04
C ARG A 51 -13.24 -11.47 4.56
N GLY A 52 -12.02 -11.89 4.84
CA GLY A 52 -11.57 -13.25 4.58
C GLY A 52 -10.26 -13.53 5.30
N THR A 53 -9.62 -14.63 4.93
CA THR A 53 -8.37 -15.08 5.50
C THR A 53 -7.40 -15.40 4.35
N LEU A 54 -6.13 -15.03 4.53
CA LEU A 54 -5.04 -15.29 3.60
C LEU A 54 -4.41 -16.66 3.90
N GLU A 55 -3.51 -17.09 3.02
CA GLU A 55 -2.62 -18.20 3.34
C GLU A 55 -1.78 -17.87 4.60
N LYS A 56 -1.59 -18.88 5.45
CA LYS A 56 -0.86 -18.73 6.70
C LYS A 56 0.57 -18.22 6.45
N GLY A 57 0.97 -17.17 7.17
CA GLY A 57 2.29 -16.54 7.07
C GLY A 57 2.38 -15.43 6.02
N THR A 58 1.28 -15.08 5.35
CA THR A 58 1.27 -13.99 4.36
C THR A 58 1.64 -12.66 5.01
N TYR A 59 1.04 -12.32 6.16
CA TYR A 59 1.36 -11.08 6.89
C TYR A 59 2.86 -10.99 7.18
N LYS A 60 3.43 -12.05 7.77
CA LYS A 60 4.86 -12.11 8.11
C LYS A 60 5.74 -11.98 6.86
N SER A 61 5.37 -12.62 5.76
CA SER A 61 6.09 -12.49 4.49
C SER A 61 6.07 -11.07 3.94
N LEU A 62 4.96 -10.35 4.09
CA LEU A 62 4.85 -8.95 3.63
C LEU A 62 5.66 -8.00 4.51
N ILE A 63 5.65 -8.20 5.84
CA ILE A 63 6.55 -7.46 6.75
C ILE A 63 8.02 -7.68 6.35
N ASN A 64 8.43 -8.93 6.15
CA ASN A 64 9.79 -9.24 5.74
C ASN A 64 10.15 -8.59 4.39
N LEU A 65 9.21 -8.53 3.44
CA LEU A 65 9.41 -7.86 2.16
C LEU A 65 9.65 -6.37 2.35
N VAL A 66 8.83 -5.71 3.16
CA VAL A 66 8.93 -4.29 3.50
C VAL A 66 10.28 -3.99 4.17
N ASP A 67 10.64 -4.76 5.20
CA ASP A 67 11.88 -4.58 5.95
C ASP A 67 13.12 -4.72 5.05
N ASN A 68 13.15 -5.75 4.19
CA ASN A 68 14.28 -6.02 3.30
C ASN A 68 14.46 -4.98 2.18
N ASN A 69 13.42 -4.19 1.85
CA ASN A 69 13.45 -3.20 0.77
C ASN A 69 13.66 -1.76 1.28
N ASN A 70 14.17 -1.58 2.50
CA ASN A 70 14.42 -0.27 3.10
C ASN A 70 13.16 0.61 3.14
N PHE A 71 12.00 0.05 3.49
CA PHE A 71 10.73 0.79 3.52
C PHE A 71 10.76 2.06 4.37
N LEU A 72 11.56 2.08 5.45
CA LEU A 72 11.80 3.29 6.24
C LEU A 72 12.46 4.42 5.44
N LYS A 73 13.38 4.10 4.52
CA LYS A 73 13.97 5.09 3.59
C LYS A 73 12.90 5.56 2.60
N LEU A 74 12.14 4.62 2.04
CA LEU A 74 11.11 4.90 1.03
C LEU A 74 9.95 5.76 1.59
N SER A 75 9.55 5.53 2.83
CA SER A 75 8.49 6.31 3.48
C SER A 75 8.91 7.75 3.76
N ARG A 76 10.19 7.98 4.08
CA ARG A 76 10.74 9.33 4.28
C ARG A 76 10.82 10.17 3.02
N ILE A 77 10.94 9.53 1.85
CA ILE A 77 10.96 10.23 0.54
C ILE A 77 9.55 10.45 -0.02
N GLY A 78 8.52 10.03 0.70
CA GLY A 78 7.18 10.62 0.75
C GLY A 78 6.61 11.11 -0.58
N TYR A 79 5.66 10.34 -1.12
CA TYR A 79 4.75 10.78 -2.19
C TYR A 79 5.44 11.07 -3.53
N PHE A 80 5.66 10.00 -4.32
CA PHE A 80 6.30 10.04 -5.64
C PHE A 80 5.46 10.74 -6.75
N GLY A 81 4.51 11.61 -6.38
CA GLY A 81 3.67 12.40 -7.30
C GLY A 81 3.64 13.91 -7.00
N LYS A 82 4.05 14.35 -5.81
CA LYS A 82 4.20 15.76 -5.40
C LYS A 82 5.16 15.82 -4.19
N SER A 83 6.32 16.43 -4.35
CA SER A 83 7.17 16.81 -3.20
C SER A 83 6.54 18.02 -2.50
N HIS A 84 6.15 17.86 -1.23
CA HIS A 84 5.68 18.97 -0.39
C HIS A 84 6.76 19.52 0.56
N SER A 85 8.01 19.06 0.40
CA SER A 85 9.11 19.46 1.27
C SER A 85 10.05 20.42 0.54
N LYS A 86 10.47 21.48 1.25
CA LYS A 86 11.49 22.42 0.76
C LYS A 86 12.88 21.76 0.65
N GLU A 87 13.08 20.61 1.29
CA GLU A 87 14.34 19.86 1.33
C GLU A 87 14.29 18.47 0.64
N ALA A 88 13.11 17.99 0.20
CA ALA A 88 12.94 16.66 -0.38
C ALA A 88 13.23 16.70 -1.88
N THR A 89 14.36 16.10 -2.23
CA THR A 89 14.97 16.02 -3.56
C THR A 89 14.31 15.03 -4.51
N PHE A 90 13.17 14.41 -4.14
CA PHE A 90 12.50 13.48 -5.04
C PHE A 90 11.98 14.24 -6.27
N LYS A 91 12.53 13.89 -7.43
CA LYS A 91 12.08 14.36 -8.74
C LYS A 91 11.67 13.15 -9.56
N CYS A 92 10.42 13.17 -10.01
CA CYS A 92 9.98 12.25 -11.03
C CYS A 92 10.71 12.57 -12.34
N GLY A 93 11.38 11.59 -12.95
CA GLY A 93 12.12 11.82 -14.18
C GLY A 93 11.17 11.97 -15.38
N SER A 94 10.15 11.12 -15.46
CA SER A 94 9.10 11.19 -16.48
C SER A 94 7.73 10.97 -15.87
N TYR A 95 6.74 11.69 -16.38
CA TYR A 95 5.38 11.66 -15.83
C TYR A 95 4.33 11.47 -16.91
N LYS A 96 3.54 10.40 -16.76
CA LYS A 96 2.36 10.09 -17.58
C LYS A 96 1.09 10.38 -16.78
N THR A 97 0.14 11.07 -17.39
CA THR A 97 -1.16 11.35 -16.78
C THR A 97 -2.06 10.11 -16.77
N ASP A 98 -3.18 10.19 -16.05
CA ASP A 98 -4.21 9.15 -15.99
C ASP A 98 -3.70 7.79 -15.46
N HIS A 99 -2.96 7.85 -14.35
CA HIS A 99 -2.49 6.67 -13.63
C HIS A 99 -2.91 6.76 -12.17
N SER A 100 -3.30 5.62 -11.59
CA SER A 100 -3.64 5.52 -10.18
C SER A 100 -2.44 5.84 -9.29
N THR A 101 -2.74 6.39 -8.12
CA THR A 101 -1.83 6.37 -6.98
C THR A 101 -2.02 5.07 -6.19
N VAL A 102 -0.92 4.47 -5.76
CA VAL A 102 -0.87 3.25 -4.96
C VAL A 102 -0.11 3.52 -3.67
N SER A 103 -0.60 2.97 -2.56
CA SER A 103 -0.02 3.17 -1.24
C SER A 103 0.14 1.86 -0.50
N ILE A 104 1.26 1.70 0.20
CA ILE A 104 1.43 0.69 1.25
C ILE A 104 1.59 1.43 2.58
N GLY A 105 0.81 1.07 3.58
CA GLY A 105 0.95 1.55 4.95
C GLY A 105 1.30 0.39 5.89
N ILE A 106 2.15 0.65 6.86
CA ILE A 106 2.56 -0.29 7.91
C ILE A 106 2.34 0.41 9.23
N GLN A 107 1.37 -0.10 9.98
CA GLN A 107 1.09 0.35 11.33
C GLN A 107 1.52 -0.74 12.30
N LEU A 108 2.51 -0.43 13.13
CA LEU A 108 2.98 -1.24 14.24
C LEU A 108 2.64 -0.50 15.55
N GLN A 109 2.86 -1.15 16.69
CA GLN A 109 2.54 -0.56 18.00
C GLN A 109 3.27 0.77 18.25
N GLU A 110 4.49 0.92 17.72
CA GLU A 110 5.36 2.08 17.96
C GLU A 110 5.69 2.89 16.70
N ALA A 111 5.25 2.45 15.53
CA ALA A 111 5.62 3.05 14.24
C ALA A 111 4.46 3.07 13.25
N GLU A 112 4.38 4.11 12.45
CA GLU A 112 3.50 4.22 11.30
C GLU A 112 4.33 4.70 10.11
N LEU A 113 4.41 3.87 9.09
CA LEU A 113 5.18 4.14 7.87
C LEU A 113 4.24 4.03 6.68
N GLU A 114 4.33 4.95 5.74
CA GLU A 114 3.55 4.90 4.50
C GLU A 114 4.44 5.22 3.31
N VAL A 115 4.28 4.46 2.24
CA VAL A 115 4.90 4.71 0.93
C VAL A 115 3.78 4.86 -0.09
N THR A 116 3.71 6.03 -0.71
CA THR A 116 2.68 6.36 -1.71
C THR A 116 3.32 6.79 -3.02
N HIS A 117 2.87 6.21 -4.13
CA HIS A 117 3.45 6.43 -5.45
C HIS A 117 2.37 6.57 -6.52
N ASN A 118 2.56 7.53 -7.43
CA ASN A 118 1.73 7.63 -8.62
C ASN A 118 2.33 6.77 -9.72
N LEU A 119 1.57 5.78 -10.24
CA LEU A 119 2.05 4.84 -11.25
C LEU A 119 2.39 5.47 -12.61
N GLY A 120 2.06 6.75 -12.80
CA GLY A 120 2.47 7.53 -13.95
C GLY A 120 3.88 8.11 -13.82
N CYS A 121 4.46 8.07 -12.63
CA CYS A 121 5.82 8.53 -12.39
C CYS A 121 6.84 7.42 -12.64
N SER A 122 7.84 7.70 -13.48
CA SER A 122 8.95 6.80 -13.79
C SER A 122 10.29 7.56 -13.82
N ASP A 123 11.36 6.84 -14.12
CA ASP A 123 12.73 7.32 -14.27
C ASP A 123 13.30 7.90 -12.97
N PHE A 124 13.33 7.08 -11.91
CA PHE A 124 13.93 7.43 -10.62
C PHE A 124 14.71 6.27 -9.99
N PRO A 125 15.70 6.52 -9.11
CA PRO A 125 16.65 5.50 -8.67
C PRO A 125 16.03 4.27 -7.98
N GLU A 126 14.91 4.45 -7.26
CA GLU A 126 14.21 3.37 -6.54
C GLU A 126 13.01 2.76 -7.30
N GLU A 127 12.82 3.07 -8.58
CA GLU A 127 11.63 2.68 -9.35
C GLU A 127 11.35 1.18 -9.32
N GLN A 128 12.34 0.37 -9.69
CA GLN A 128 12.15 -1.08 -9.78
C GLN A 128 11.81 -1.71 -8.42
N VAL A 129 12.38 -1.18 -7.33
CA VAL A 129 12.11 -1.67 -5.97
C VAL A 129 10.65 -1.43 -5.61
N ILE A 130 10.17 -0.21 -5.84
CA ILE A 130 8.80 0.19 -5.51
C ILE A 130 7.78 -0.53 -6.39
N VAL A 131 8.02 -0.60 -7.70
CA VAL A 131 7.12 -1.27 -8.64
C VAL A 131 7.00 -2.76 -8.30
N ASN A 132 8.12 -3.44 -8.02
CA ASN A 132 8.10 -4.85 -7.64
C ASN A 132 7.38 -5.08 -6.30
N MET A 133 7.59 -4.18 -5.33
CA MET A 133 6.93 -4.25 -4.04
C MET A 133 5.41 -4.11 -4.21
N PHE A 134 4.92 -3.08 -4.92
CA PHE A 134 3.49 -2.93 -5.18
C PHE A 134 2.91 -4.11 -5.97
N ALA A 135 3.60 -4.59 -6.99
CA ALA A 135 3.15 -5.77 -7.75
C ALA A 135 3.00 -7.00 -6.84
N LYS A 136 3.87 -7.17 -5.83
CA LYS A 136 3.75 -8.27 -4.88
C LYS A 136 2.54 -8.11 -3.96
N PHE A 137 2.26 -6.89 -3.52
CA PHE A 137 1.05 -6.58 -2.74
C PHE A 137 -0.22 -6.78 -3.58
N GLU A 138 -0.25 -6.30 -4.82
CA GLU A 138 -1.36 -6.54 -5.76
C GLU A 138 -1.59 -8.04 -6.00
N GLN A 139 -0.51 -8.82 -6.16
CA GLN A 139 -0.61 -10.26 -6.30
C GLN A 139 -1.31 -10.90 -5.09
N VAL A 140 -1.03 -10.43 -3.87
CA VAL A 140 -1.73 -10.92 -2.66
C VAL A 140 -3.22 -10.58 -2.74
N VAL A 141 -3.59 -9.36 -3.15
CA VAL A 141 -5.01 -9.00 -3.33
C VAL A 141 -5.68 -9.88 -4.39
N VAL A 142 -5.05 -10.08 -5.56
CA VAL A 142 -5.64 -10.86 -6.67
C VAL A 142 -5.80 -12.34 -6.31
N LEU A 143 -4.77 -12.96 -5.72
CA LEU A 143 -4.79 -14.39 -5.39
C LEU A 143 -5.81 -14.72 -4.29
N ASN A 144 -5.93 -13.83 -3.29
CA ASN A 144 -6.82 -14.02 -2.14
C ASN A 144 -8.18 -13.34 -2.34
N GLY A 145 -8.29 -12.55 -3.39
CA GLY A 145 -9.48 -11.85 -3.81
C GLY A 145 -10.05 -12.38 -5.12
N LYS A 146 -10.00 -13.71 -5.37
CA LYS A 146 -10.69 -14.29 -6.52
C LYS A 146 -12.16 -13.85 -6.53
N GLY A 147 -12.49 -12.94 -7.45
CA GLY A 147 -13.80 -12.31 -7.57
C GLY A 147 -14.03 -11.05 -6.73
N LEU A 148 -12.98 -10.38 -6.23
CA LEU A 148 -13.03 -9.08 -5.53
C LEU A 148 -12.72 -7.91 -6.48
N ILE A 149 -11.66 -8.03 -7.29
CA ILE A 149 -11.18 -7.05 -8.27
C ILE A 149 -11.38 -7.54 -9.69
#